data_AF-E6VSW4-F1
#
_entry.id   AF-E6VSW4-F1
#
_cell.length_a   1.000
_cell.length_b   1.000
_cell.length_c   1.000
_cell.angle_alpha   90.00
_cell.angle_beta   90.00
_cell.angle_gamma   90.00
#
_symmetry.space_group_name_H-M   'P 1'
#
loop_
_entity.id
_entity.type
_entity.pdbx_description
1 polymer ?
#
loop_
_entity_poly.entity_id
_entity_poly.type
_entity_poly.pdbx_seq_one_letter_code
_entity_poly.pdbx_strand_id
1 'polypeptide(L)'
;MFGWFRDRIETWRAKRRLVRDIDPRAIKRMAQEIRDLAMLAAQLGPRGKDIRTLIRNILTEMERLSDLTDRPEFRKLSPGKRLLLRQGLIESREQLLESIESSPSPTQTLQ
;
A
#
# COMPACT_ATOMS: atom_id res chain seq x y z
N MET A 1 -23.05 34.91 8.08
CA MET A 1 -22.06 34.37 9.06
C MET A 1 -21.98 32.83 9.13
N PHE A 2 -22.82 32.04 8.43
CA PHE A 2 -22.76 30.57 8.46
C PHE A 2 -21.78 29.91 7.48
N GLY A 3 -21.26 30.63 6.49
CA GLY A 3 -20.32 30.09 5.49
C GLY A 3 -18.95 29.73 6.07
N TRP A 4 -18.36 30.61 6.88
CA TRP A 4 -17.05 30.38 7.51
C TRP A 4 -17.03 29.14 8.43
N PHE A 5 -18.13 28.88 9.15
CA PHE A 5 -18.26 27.68 9.97
C PHE A 5 -18.34 26.40 9.13
N ARG A 6 -18.98 26.44 7.96
CA ARG A 6 -19.05 25.30 7.03
C ARG A 6 -17.68 24.95 6.47
N ASP A 7 -16.91 25.94 6.00
CA ASP A 7 -15.55 25.75 5.50
C ASP A 7 -14.60 25.24 6.59
N ARG A 8 -14.76 25.73 7.82
CA ARG A 8 -14.01 25.26 8.99
C ARG A 8 -14.32 23.79 9.29
N ILE A 9 -15.59 23.38 9.19
CA ILE A 9 -16.02 22.00 9.43
C ILE A 9 -15.54 21.06 8.32
N GLU A 10 -15.59 21.48 7.06
CA GLU A 10 -15.08 20.70 5.93
C GLU A 10 -13.57 20.49 5.99
N THR A 11 -12.80 21.55 6.26
CA THR A 11 -11.36 21.44 6.48
C THR A 11 -11.02 20.56 7.69
N TRP A 12 -11.83 20.59 8.75
CA TRP A 12 -11.67 19.69 9.90
C TRP A 12 -12.03 18.23 9.58
N ARG A 13 -13.05 18.00 8.75
CA ARG A 13 -13.41 16.65 8.26
C ARG A 13 -12.35 16.09 7.33
N ALA A 14 -11.81 16.90 6.43
CA ALA A 14 -10.71 16.53 5.55
C ALA A 14 -9.45 16.17 6.37
N LYS A 15 -9.09 16.99 7.37
CA LYS A 15 -8.02 16.66 8.31
C LYS A 15 -8.28 15.39 9.10
N ARG A 16 -9.50 15.17 9.60
CA ARG A 16 -9.86 13.94 10.32
C ARG A 16 -9.81 12.70 9.42
N ARG A 17 -10.23 12.80 8.16
CA ARG A 17 -10.08 11.72 7.16
C ARG A 17 -8.60 11.43 6.92
N LEU A 18 -7.79 12.46 6.68
CA LEU A 18 -6.34 12.32 6.49
C LEU A 18 -5.67 11.63 7.68
N VAL A 19 -6.05 11.99 8.91
CA VAL A 19 -5.55 11.35 10.15
C VAL A 19 -5.96 9.89 10.23
N ARG A 20 -7.17 9.55 9.77
CA ARG A 20 -7.67 8.17 9.75
C ARG A 20 -6.96 7.32 8.70
N ASP A 21 -6.63 7.93 7.56
CA ASP A 21 -5.96 7.26 6.44
C ASP A 21 -4.46 7.03 6.69
N ILE A 22 -3.86 7.82 7.59
CA ILE A 22 -2.47 7.65 8.07
C ILE A 22 -2.38 6.93 9.44
N ASP A 23 -3.49 6.36 9.91
CA ASP A 23 -3.50 5.56 11.13
C ASP A 23 -2.62 4.31 10.94
N PRO A 24 -1.85 3.89 11.97
CA PRO A 24 -1.02 2.70 11.86
C PRO A 24 -1.79 1.45 11.41
N ARG A 25 -3.06 1.30 11.83
CA ARG A 25 -3.88 0.15 11.42
C ARG A 25 -4.26 0.21 9.93
N ALA A 26 -4.49 1.40 9.40
CA ALA A 26 -4.79 1.59 7.99
C ALA A 26 -3.56 1.25 7.12
N ILE A 27 -2.38 1.73 7.52
CA ILE A 27 -1.12 1.43 6.84
C ILE A 27 -0.79 -0.06 6.94
N LYS A 28 -1.00 -0.68 8.12
CA LYS A 28 -0.83 -2.12 8.31
C LYS A 28 -1.71 -2.94 7.37
N ARG A 29 -3.01 -2.61 7.33
CA ARG A 29 -3.97 -3.30 6.47
C ARG A 29 -3.54 -3.19 5.00
N MET A 30 -3.13 -2.01 4.55
CA MET A 30 -2.67 -1.80 3.18
C MET A 30 -1.40 -2.60 2.87
N ALA A 31 -0.44 -2.66 3.80
CA ALA A 31 0.75 -3.49 3.64
C ALA A 31 0.40 -4.99 3.54
N GLN A 32 -0.53 -5.47 4.36
CA GLN A 32 -1.02 -6.85 4.32
C GLN A 32 -1.72 -7.16 2.99
N GLU A 33 -2.59 -6.28 2.51
CA GLU A 33 -3.27 -6.45 1.21
C GLU A 33 -2.27 -6.53 0.05
N ILE A 34 -1.23 -5.69 0.04
CA ILE A 34 -0.19 -5.72 -0.99
C ILE A 34 0.64 -7.00 -0.89
N ARG A 35 0.96 -7.45 0.33
CA ARG A 35 1.63 -8.74 0.54
C ARG A 35 0.80 -9.89 -0.01
N ASP A 36 -0.50 -9.91 0.26
CA ASP A 36 -1.41 -10.95 -0.23
C ASP A 36 -1.46 -10.98 -1.76
N LEU A 37 -1.54 -9.80 -2.39
CA LEU A 37 -1.44 -9.68 -3.85
C LEU A 37 -0.10 -10.21 -4.38
N ALA A 38 1.01 -9.89 -3.73
CA ALA A 38 2.33 -10.36 -4.13
C ALA A 38 2.48 -11.89 -3.95
N MET A 39 1.85 -12.47 -2.92
CA MET A 39 1.81 -13.92 -2.72
C MET A 39 1.01 -14.61 -3.82
N LEU A 40 -0.15 -14.07 -4.19
CA LEU A 40 -0.94 -14.57 -5.32
C LEU A 40 -0.14 -14.48 -6.63
N ALA A 41 0.52 -13.35 -6.87
CA ALA A 41 1.38 -13.16 -8.03
C ALA A 41 2.53 -14.17 -8.08
N ALA A 42 3.14 -14.49 -6.93
CA ALA A 42 4.19 -15.51 -6.83
C ALA A 42 3.67 -16.91 -7.20
N GLN A 43 2.45 -17.25 -6.77
CA GLN A 43 1.81 -18.54 -7.04
C GLN A 43 1.47 -18.75 -8.52
N LEU A 44 1.20 -17.66 -9.26
CA LEU A 44 0.96 -17.71 -10.71
C LEU A 44 2.21 -18.08 -11.52
N GLY A 45 3.38 -18.24 -10.89
CA GLY A 45 4.60 -18.69 -11.55
C GLY A 45 5.16 -17.66 -12.55
N PRO A 46 5.46 -16.43 -12.11
CA PRO A 46 5.81 -15.33 -13.00
C PRO A 46 7.12 -15.64 -13.74
N ARG A 47 7.10 -15.44 -15.06
CA ARG A 47 8.23 -15.68 -15.95
C ARG A 47 9.14 -14.44 -15.97
N GLY A 48 10.39 -14.63 -15.55
CA GLY A 48 11.40 -13.57 -15.52
C GLY A 48 12.08 -13.47 -14.16
N LYS A 49 13.40 -13.27 -14.16
CA LYS A 49 14.16 -13.08 -12.92
C LYS A 49 13.78 -11.76 -12.23
N ASP A 50 13.48 -10.74 -13.01
CA ASP A 50 13.20 -9.39 -12.51
C ASP A 50 11.86 -9.34 -11.77
N ILE A 51 10.80 -9.91 -12.36
CA ILE A 51 9.49 -9.98 -11.71
C ILE A 51 9.50 -10.82 -10.42
N ARG A 52 10.25 -11.93 -10.40
CA ARG A 52 10.44 -12.73 -9.17
C ARG A 52 11.17 -11.94 -8.08
N THR A 53 12.16 -11.13 -8.48
CA THR A 53 12.92 -10.28 -7.56
C THR A 53 12.04 -9.16 -7.01
N LEU A 54 11.27 -8.50 -7.87
CA LEU A 54 10.29 -7.49 -7.49
C LEU A 54 9.29 -8.02 -6.47
N ILE A 55 8.64 -9.14 -6.77
CA ILE A 55 7.67 -9.78 -5.86
C ILE A 55 8.31 -10.10 -4.52
N ARG A 56 9.52 -10.65 -4.50
CA ARG A 56 10.24 -10.98 -3.26
C ARG A 56 10.58 -9.73 -2.43
N ASN A 57 10.98 -8.64 -3.11
CA ASN A 57 11.26 -7.37 -2.45
C ASN A 57 9.99 -6.80 -1.81
N ILE A 58 8.88 -6.76 -2.56
CA ILE A 58 7.58 -6.31 -2.05
C ILE A 58 7.14 -7.14 -0.84
N LEU A 59 7.21 -8.47 -0.92
CA LEU A 59 6.87 -9.34 0.21
C LEU A 59 7.69 -9.01 1.46
N THR A 60 9.00 -8.81 1.30
CA THR A 60 9.90 -8.47 2.42
C THR A 60 9.60 -7.10 3.00
N GLU A 61 9.34 -6.12 2.14
CA GLU A 61 9.07 -4.74 2.55
C GLU A 61 7.72 -4.61 3.24
N MET A 62 6.68 -5.26 2.72
CA MET A 62 5.35 -5.26 3.35
C MET A 62 5.34 -5.97 4.70
N GLU A 63 6.10 -7.06 4.86
CA GLU A 63 6.29 -7.72 6.16
C GLU A 63 6.94 -6.77 7.17
N ARG A 64 8.07 -6.16 6.78
CA ARG A 64 8.79 -5.20 7.62
C ARG A 64 7.91 -4.00 7.99
N LEU A 65 7.12 -3.49 7.06
CA LEU A 65 6.23 -2.35 7.32
C LEU A 65 5.08 -2.75 8.24
N SER A 66 4.47 -3.92 8.04
CA SER A 66 3.45 -4.47 8.95
C SER A 66 4.01 -4.59 10.36
N ASP A 67 5.19 -5.20 10.52
CA ASP A 67 5.86 -5.31 11.82
C ASP A 67 6.16 -3.94 12.44
N LEU A 68 6.61 -2.98 11.62
CA LEU A 68 6.91 -1.63 12.07
C LEU A 68 5.65 -0.93 12.61
N THR A 69 4.51 -1.09 11.94
CA THR A 69 3.24 -0.45 12.34
C THR A 69 2.71 -0.92 13.71
N ASP A 70 3.12 -2.12 14.16
CA ASP A 70 2.77 -2.64 15.48
C ASP A 70 3.59 -1.99 16.60
N ARG A 71 4.76 -1.44 16.28
CA ARG A 71 5.67 -0.88 17.27
C ARG A 71 5.26 0.53 17.71
N PRO A 72 5.48 0.91 18.98
CA PRO A 72 5.14 2.25 19.48
C PRO A 72 5.89 3.38 18.77
N GLU A 73 7.08 3.12 18.21
CA GLU A 73 7.88 4.10 17.46
C GLU A 73 7.15 4.58 16.21
N PHE A 74 6.34 3.72 15.58
CA PHE A 74 5.56 4.11 14.41
C PHE A 74 4.53 5.19 14.74
N ARG A 75 3.92 5.11 15.94
CA ARG A 75 3.01 6.15 16.45
C ARG A 75 3.70 7.47 16.74
N LYS A 76 5.04 7.49 16.84
CA LYS A 76 5.84 8.71 16.98
C LYS A 76 6.22 9.34 15.63
N LEU A 77 6.01 8.64 14.51
CA LEU A 77 6.24 9.21 13.19
C LEU A 77 5.32 10.42 12.97
N SER A 78 5.88 11.46 12.36
CA SER A 78 5.10 12.64 11.98
C SER A 78 4.01 12.25 10.97
N PRO A 79 2.88 12.97 10.96
CA PRO A 79 1.81 12.74 9.97
C PRO A 79 2.33 12.75 8.52
N GLY A 80 3.27 13.64 8.19
CA GLY A 80 3.88 13.71 6.86
C GLY A 80 4.65 12.43 6.49
N LYS A 81 5.42 11.85 7.42
CA LYS A 81 6.12 10.57 7.18
C LYS A 81 5.14 9.42 6.93
N ARG A 82 4.04 9.37 7.68
CA ARG A 82 3.00 8.35 7.46
C ARG A 82 2.27 8.52 6.14
N LEU A 83 2.05 9.76 5.71
CA LEU A 83 1.49 10.07 4.41
C LEU A 83 2.42 9.61 3.28
N LEU A 84 3.72 9.86 3.40
CA LEU A 84 4.72 9.35 2.44
C LEU A 84 4.73 7.82 2.39
N LEU A 85 4.68 7.15 3.55
CA LEU A 85 4.59 5.68 3.59
C LEU A 85 3.33 5.16 2.87
N ARG A 86 2.18 5.80 3.10
CA ARG A 86 0.95 5.47 2.39
C ARG A 86 1.07 5.68 0.87
N GLN A 87 1.71 6.76 0.45
CA GLN A 87 1.93 7.03 -0.98
C GLN A 87 2.83 5.98 -1.62
N GLY A 88 3.94 5.61 -0.97
CA GLY A 88 4.82 4.54 -1.44
C GLY A 88 4.13 3.17 -1.51
N LEU A 89 3.18 2.89 -0.61
CA LEU A 89 2.35 1.69 -0.70
C LEU A 89 1.45 1.67 -1.94
N ILE A 90 0.84 2.81 -2.28
CA ILE A 90 0.02 2.92 -3.49
C ILE A 90 0.88 2.66 -4.74
N GLU A 91 2.04 3.30 -4.82
CA GLU A 91 2.98 3.14 -5.93
C GLU A 91 3.46 1.68 -6.05
N SER A 92 3.79 1.04 -4.92
CA SER A 92 4.21 -0.37 -4.89
C SER A 92 3.09 -1.31 -5.38
N ARG A 93 1.83 -1.02 -5.03
CA ARG A 93 0.67 -1.76 -5.50
C ARG A 93 0.49 -1.61 -7.01
N GLU A 94 0.59 -0.39 -7.53
CA GLU A 94 0.47 -0.10 -8.96
C GLU A 94 1.56 -0.80 -9.76
N GLN A 95 2.83 -0.67 -9.34
CA GLN A 95 3.95 -1.38 -9.97
C GLN A 95 3.78 -2.89 -9.98
N LEU A 96 3.27 -3.47 -8.90
CA LEU A 96 2.98 -4.90 -8.83
C LEU A 96 1.90 -5.30 -9.84
N LEU A 97 0.81 -4.55 -9.93
CA LEU A 97 -0.28 -4.83 -10.86
C LEU A 97 0.19 -4.71 -12.31
N GLU A 98 0.90 -3.62 -12.66
CA GLU A 98 1.48 -3.43 -13.98
C GLU A 98 2.45 -4.56 -14.35
N SER A 99 3.25 -5.03 -13.40
CA SER A 99 4.18 -6.14 -13.61
C SER A 99 3.45 -7.48 -13.82
N ILE A 100 2.32 -7.71 -13.14
CA ILE A 100 1.49 -8.90 -13.33
C ILE A 100 0.81 -8.86 -14.70
N GLU A 101 0.23 -7.72 -15.09
CA GLU A 101 -0.48 -7.54 -16.35
C GLU A 101 0.45 -7.60 -17.58
N SER A 102 1.68 -7.09 -17.44
CA SER A 102 2.70 -7.14 -18.50
C SER A 102 3.37 -8.52 -18.64
N SER A 103 3.19 -9.42 -17.67
CA SER A 103 3.61 -10.82 -17.81
C SER A 103 2.57 -11.55 -18.67
N PRO A 104 2.96 -12.26 -19.76
CA PRO A 104 2.00 -12.92 -20.64
C PRO A 104 1.13 -13.87 -19.82
N SER A 105 -0.19 -13.64 -19.87
CA SER A 105 -1.16 -14.37 -19.07
C SER A 105 -1.15 -15.88 -19.38
N PRO A 106 -1.34 -16.76 -18.38
CA PRO A 106 -1.46 -18.21 -18.59
C PRO A 106 -2.66 -18.60 -19.47
N THR A 107 -3.54 -17.66 -19.78
CA THR A 107 -4.76 -17.89 -20.57
C THR A 107 -4.47 -18.17 -22.05
N GLN A 108 -3.24 -17.96 -22.54
CA GLN A 108 -2.86 -18.28 -23.93
C GLN A 108 -2.39 -19.73 -24.16
N THR A 109 -2.30 -20.56 -23.11
CA THR A 109 -1.88 -21.98 -23.26
C THR A 109 -3.04 -22.98 -23.28
N LEU A 110 -4.29 -22.53 -23.45
CA LEU A 110 -5.48 -23.39 -23.55
C LEU A 110 -6.21 -23.28 -24.91
N GLN A 111 -5.50 -22.95 -25.99
CA GLN A 111 -6.06 -23.00 -27.35
C GLN A 111 -5.25 -23.92 -28.25
#